data_AF-D3RZC2-F1
#
_entry.id   AF-D3RZC2-F1
#
_cell.length_a   1.000
_cell.length_b   1.000
_cell.length_c   1.000
_cell.angle_alpha   90.00
_cell.angle_beta   90.00
_cell.angle_gamma   90.00
#
_symmetry.space_group_name_H-M   'P 1'
#
loop_
_entity.id
_entity.type
_entity.pdbx_description
1 polymer ?
#
loop_
_entity_poly.entity_id
_entity_poly.type
_entity_poly.pdbx_seq_one_letter_code
_entity_poly.pdbx_strand_id
1 'polypeptide(L)'
;MESEIASVNRYISKKFRRTKAERLKNLLRAIFLSKSQEKMMKEEIIKELKPIYSNFVRMKLESRAAEVAIALFEDRIRTLPKIIAIEIFEDLQFYKTLKSGIAKNYFIQSLVSQIHSLFYP
;
A
#
# COMPACT_ATOMS: atom_id res chain seq x y z
N MET A 1 18.63 0.05 -14.53
CA MET A 1 17.50 -0.91 -14.59
C MET A 1 17.67 -2.00 -13.54
N GLU A 2 18.77 -2.77 -13.57
CA GLU A 2 19.11 -3.76 -12.53
C GLU A 2 19.21 -3.15 -11.12
N SER A 3 19.68 -1.90 -11.03
CA SER A 3 19.82 -1.17 -9.76
C SER A 3 18.50 -0.86 -9.05
N GLU A 4 17.41 -0.58 -9.78
CA GLU A 4 16.10 -0.25 -9.19
C GLU A 4 15.30 -1.50 -8.82
N ILE A 5 15.38 -2.57 -9.60
CA ILE A 5 14.79 -3.86 -9.21
C ILE A 5 15.49 -4.39 -7.94
N ALA A 6 16.81 -4.27 -7.85
CA ALA A 6 17.55 -4.56 -6.63
C ALA A 6 17.17 -3.62 -5.47
N SER A 7 16.81 -2.37 -5.73
CA SER A 7 16.28 -1.43 -4.71
C SER A 7 14.92 -1.89 -4.20
N VAL A 8 14.01 -2.28 -5.08
CA VAL A 8 12.69 -2.84 -4.72
C VAL A 8 12.86 -4.12 -3.89
N ASN A 9 13.70 -5.05 -4.32
CA ASN A 9 13.96 -6.28 -3.58
C ASN A 9 14.56 -6.00 -2.20
N ARG A 10 15.48 -5.03 -2.09
CA ARG A 10 16.03 -4.59 -0.79
C ARG A 10 14.95 -3.96 0.09
N TYR A 11 14.09 -3.12 -0.46
CA TYR A 11 12.99 -2.48 0.26
C TYR A 11 12.01 -3.53 0.82
N ILE A 12 11.53 -4.43 -0.04
CA ILE A 12 10.62 -5.52 0.34
C ILE A 12 11.29 -6.42 1.41
N SER A 13 12.53 -6.83 1.19
CA SER A 13 13.27 -7.68 2.15
C SER A 13 13.43 -6.99 3.51
N LYS A 14 13.73 -5.69 3.53
CA LYS A 14 13.84 -4.91 4.77
C LYS A 14 12.50 -4.78 5.50
N LYS A 15 11.40 -4.61 4.75
CA LYS A 15 10.03 -4.55 5.29
C LYS A 15 9.62 -5.86 5.97
N PHE A 16 9.93 -7.01 5.37
CA PHE A 16 9.64 -8.32 5.99
C PHE A 16 10.57 -8.62 7.18
N ARG A 17 11.80 -8.11 7.17
CA ARG A 17 12.77 -8.25 8.26
C ARG A 17 12.65 -7.16 9.34
N ARG A 18 11.50 -6.49 9.47
CA ARG A 18 11.32 -5.37 10.41
C ARG A 18 11.77 -5.75 11.82
N THR A 19 12.86 -5.12 12.25
CA THR A 19 13.40 -5.23 13.59
C THR A 19 12.45 -4.59 14.60
N LYS A 20 12.61 -4.90 15.89
CA LYS A 20 11.83 -4.26 16.98
C LYS A 20 11.87 -2.71 16.88
N ALA A 21 12.99 -2.15 16.43
CA ALA A 21 13.17 -0.70 16.26
C ALA A 21 12.27 -0.09 15.17
N GLU A 22 12.09 -0.73 14.01
CA GLU A 22 11.24 -0.19 12.95
C GLU A 22 9.75 -0.28 13.33
N ARG A 23 9.35 -1.34 14.04
CA ARG A 23 8.00 -1.46 14.62
C ARG A 23 7.74 -0.36 15.65
N LEU A 24 8.71 -0.10 16.53
CA LEU A 24 8.64 0.98 17.52
C LEU A 24 8.53 2.36 16.86
N LYS A 25 9.32 2.61 15.81
CA LYS A 25 9.26 3.86 15.04
C LYS A 25 7.88 4.09 14.41
N ASN A 26 7.26 3.05 13.85
CA ASN A 26 5.91 3.15 13.28
C ASN A 26 4.85 3.35 14.37
N LEU A 27 5.00 2.71 15.53
CA LEU A 27 4.16 2.97 16.71
C LEU A 27 4.26 4.42 17.17
N LEU A 28 5.48 4.94 17.31
CA LEU A 28 5.70 6.34 17.72
C LEU A 28 5.09 7.31 16.69
N ARG A 29 5.31 7.08 15.39
CA ARG A 29 4.66 7.89 14.33
C ARG A 29 3.15 7.84 14.40
N ALA A 30 2.58 6.65 14.66
CA ALA A 30 1.14 6.51 14.84
C ALA A 30 0.64 7.29 16.07
N ILE A 31 1.41 7.39 17.14
CA ILE A 31 1.04 8.20 18.32
C ILE A 31 1.06 9.70 17.98
N PHE A 32 2.08 10.19 17.30
CA PHE A 32 2.28 11.62 17.05
C PHE A 32 1.56 12.18 15.82
N LEU A 33 1.07 11.34 14.89
CA LEU A 33 0.28 11.83 13.76
C LEU A 33 -1.03 12.46 14.26
N SER A 34 -1.40 13.65 13.79
CA SER A 34 -2.71 14.21 14.11
C SER A 34 -3.83 13.46 13.37
N LYS A 35 -5.09 13.62 13.83
CA LYS A 35 -6.26 13.07 13.11
C LYS A 35 -6.43 13.67 11.72
N SER A 36 -6.08 14.95 11.52
CA SER A 36 -6.13 15.58 10.20
C SER A 36 -5.08 15.02 9.26
N GLN A 37 -3.86 14.80 9.74
CA GLN A 37 -2.78 14.16 8.97
C GLN A 37 -3.15 12.72 8.60
N GLU A 38 -3.75 11.97 9.53
CA GLU A 38 -4.23 10.61 9.24
C GLU A 38 -5.28 10.61 8.13
N LYS A 39 -6.26 11.53 8.20
CA LYS A 39 -7.30 11.66 7.17
C LYS A 39 -6.68 12.01 5.82
N MET A 40 -5.80 13.00 5.76
CA MET A 40 -5.12 13.40 4.52
C MET A 40 -4.34 12.24 3.90
N MET A 41 -3.60 11.50 4.73
CA MET A 41 -2.83 10.33 4.31
C MET A 41 -3.73 9.25 3.70
N LYS A 42 -4.85 8.92 4.36
CA LYS A 42 -5.83 7.93 3.87
C LYS A 42 -6.48 8.37 2.56
N GLU A 43 -6.82 9.65 2.41
CA GLU A 43 -7.38 10.17 1.15
C GLU A 43 -6.35 10.16 0.01
N GLU A 44 -5.07 10.41 0.28
CA GLU A 44 -4.00 10.24 -0.73
C GLU A 44 -3.86 8.78 -1.16
N ILE A 45 -3.89 7.83 -0.22
CA ILE A 45 -3.88 6.39 -0.53
C ILE A 45 -5.06 6.05 -1.44
N ILE A 46 -6.27 6.51 -1.10
CA ILE A 46 -7.48 6.26 -1.89
C ILE A 46 -7.31 6.79 -3.31
N LYS A 47 -6.92 8.06 -3.44
CA LYS A 47 -6.78 8.74 -4.74
C LYS A 47 -5.81 8.02 -5.67
N GLU A 48 -4.66 7.61 -5.15
CA GLU A 48 -3.57 7.05 -5.96
C GLU A 48 -3.75 5.55 -6.21
N LEU A 49 -4.20 4.78 -5.21
CA LEU A 49 -4.26 3.32 -5.31
C LEU A 49 -5.59 2.78 -5.82
N LYS A 50 -6.72 3.49 -5.65
CA LYS A 50 -8.04 2.98 -6.11
C LYS A 50 -8.07 2.63 -7.60
N PRO A 51 -7.55 3.46 -8.53
CA PRO A 51 -7.54 3.12 -9.95
C PRO A 51 -6.71 1.86 -10.25
N ILE A 52 -5.56 1.73 -9.58
CA ILE A 52 -4.64 0.61 -9.75
C ILE A 52 -5.26 -0.68 -9.19
N TYR A 53 -5.81 -0.61 -7.97
CA TYR A 53 -6.52 -1.71 -7.35
C TYR A 53 -7.66 -2.21 -8.24
N SER A 54 -8.46 -1.28 -8.77
CA SER A 54 -9.61 -1.61 -9.65
C SER A 54 -9.19 -2.40 -10.89
N ASN A 55 -8.10 -1.99 -11.54
CA ASN A 55 -7.57 -2.72 -12.69
C ASN A 55 -7.10 -4.12 -12.29
N PHE A 56 -6.40 -4.23 -11.16
CA PHE A 56 -5.90 -5.51 -10.66
C PHE A 56 -7.03 -6.50 -10.34
N VAL A 57 -8.04 -6.10 -9.54
CA VAL A 57 -9.11 -7.03 -9.17
C VAL A 57 -9.96 -7.44 -10.38
N ARG A 58 -10.19 -6.56 -11.37
CA ARG A 58 -10.87 -6.94 -12.61
C ARG A 58 -10.11 -7.96 -13.45
N MET A 59 -8.78 -8.00 -13.34
CA MET A 59 -7.96 -9.02 -14.00
C MET A 59 -7.92 -10.36 -13.26
N LYS A 60 -8.30 -10.38 -11.98
CA LYS A 60 -8.10 -11.55 -11.09
C LYS A 60 -9.39 -12.20 -10.62
N LEU A 61 -10.49 -11.47 -10.59
CA LEU A 61 -11.76 -11.92 -10.04
C LEU A 61 -12.85 -11.93 -11.10
N GLU A 62 -13.89 -12.72 -10.85
CA GLU A 62 -15.15 -12.62 -11.59
C GLU A 62 -15.75 -11.21 -11.47
N SER A 63 -16.44 -10.76 -12.52
CA SER A 63 -16.94 -9.39 -12.65
C SER A 63 -17.71 -8.90 -11.41
N ARG A 64 -18.62 -9.71 -10.85
CA ARG A 64 -19.41 -9.32 -9.68
C ARG A 64 -18.54 -9.16 -8.42
N ALA A 65 -17.59 -10.07 -8.19
CA ALA A 65 -16.70 -10.00 -7.04
C ALA A 65 -15.73 -8.81 -7.15
N ALA A 66 -15.24 -8.52 -8.36
CA ALA A 66 -14.39 -7.37 -8.62
C ALA A 66 -15.09 -6.04 -8.29
N GLU A 67 -16.33 -5.85 -8.75
CA GLU A 67 -17.06 -4.60 -8.50
C GLU A 67 -17.39 -4.40 -7.01
N VAL A 68 -17.74 -5.47 -6.29
CA VAL A 68 -17.91 -5.40 -4.83
C VAL A 68 -16.60 -5.00 -4.15
N ALA A 69 -15.47 -5.58 -4.54
CA ALA A 69 -14.18 -5.24 -3.97
C ALA A 69 -13.77 -3.79 -4.23
N ILE A 70 -14.06 -3.26 -5.42
CA ILE A 70 -13.80 -1.87 -5.80
C ILE A 70 -14.69 -0.91 -5.01
N ALA A 71 -15.98 -1.22 -4.87
CA ALA A 71 -16.92 -0.38 -4.15
C ALA A 71 -16.54 -0.23 -2.67
N LEU A 72 -16.05 -1.31 -2.05
CA LEU A 72 -15.64 -1.30 -0.65
C LEU A 72 -14.25 -0.71 -0.40
N PHE A 73 -13.46 -0.44 -1.45
CA PHE A 73 -12.05 -0.06 -1.30
C PHE A 73 -11.85 1.17 -0.41
N GLU A 74 -12.60 2.25 -0.67
CA GLU A 74 -12.45 3.50 0.08
C GLU A 74 -12.78 3.33 1.56
N ASP A 75 -13.91 2.68 1.85
CA ASP A 75 -14.38 2.46 3.21
C ASP A 75 -13.38 1.60 4.00
N ARG A 76 -12.83 0.56 3.36
CA ARG A 76 -11.78 -0.26 3.94
C ARG A 76 -10.52 0.54 4.24
N ILE A 77 -10.06 1.41 3.34
CA ILE A 77 -8.91 2.29 3.62
C ILE A 77 -9.21 3.27 4.76
N ARG A 78 -10.42 3.83 4.83
CA ARG A 78 -10.83 4.76 5.89
C ARG A 78 -10.85 4.08 7.26
N THR A 79 -11.26 2.82 7.32
CA THR A 79 -11.37 2.01 8.55
C THR A 79 -10.06 1.31 8.95
N LEU A 80 -9.02 1.34 8.10
CA LEU A 80 -7.74 0.73 8.45
C LEU A 80 -7.15 1.28 9.75
N PRO A 81 -6.54 0.42 10.59
CA PRO A 81 -5.75 0.87 11.72
C PRO A 81 -4.66 1.83 11.26
N LYS A 82 -4.45 2.90 12.03
CA LYS A 82 -3.51 3.98 11.69
C LYS A 82 -2.11 3.50 11.32
N ILE A 83 -1.60 2.50 12.04
CA ILE A 83 -0.29 1.89 11.77
C ILE A 83 -0.26 1.28 10.37
N ILE A 84 -1.29 0.53 9.99
CA ILE A 84 -1.37 -0.09 8.66
C ILE A 84 -1.48 0.99 7.56
N ALA A 85 -2.26 2.05 7.81
CA ALA A 85 -2.37 3.16 6.88
C ALA A 85 -1.01 3.88 6.67
N ILE A 86 -0.22 4.07 7.73
CA ILE A 86 1.14 4.62 7.63
C ILE A 86 2.02 3.73 6.74
N GLU A 87 1.95 2.41 6.92
CA GLU A 87 2.78 1.49 6.14
C GLU A 87 2.44 1.49 4.65
N ILE A 88 1.14 1.46 4.32
CA ILE A 88 0.69 1.56 2.92
C ILE A 88 1.09 2.92 2.34
N PHE A 89 1.02 3.98 3.14
CA PHE A 89 1.47 5.30 2.70
C PHE A 89 2.98 5.32 2.40
N GLU A 90 3.81 4.72 3.25
CA GLU A 90 5.25 4.60 3.01
C GLU A 90 5.56 3.80 1.75
N ASP A 91 4.83 2.71 1.50
CA ASP A 91 4.94 1.94 0.26
C ASP A 91 4.59 2.81 -0.95
N LEU A 92 3.51 3.58 -0.87
CA LEU A 92 3.09 4.51 -1.92
C LEU A 92 4.15 5.59 -2.18
N GLN A 93 4.74 6.17 -1.13
CA GLN A 93 5.82 7.13 -1.29
C GLN A 93 7.05 6.50 -1.94
N PHE A 94 7.43 5.28 -1.54
CA PHE A 94 8.53 4.55 -2.19
C PHE A 94 8.24 4.30 -3.67
N TYR A 95 7.03 3.84 -4.00
CA TYR A 95 6.59 3.66 -5.40
C TYR A 95 6.76 4.93 -6.24
N LYS A 96 6.40 6.10 -5.68
CA LYS A 96 6.55 7.40 -6.36
C LYS A 96 8.01 7.75 -6.66
N THR A 97 8.97 7.26 -5.87
CA THR A 97 10.41 7.51 -6.10
C THR A 97 11.01 6.67 -7.23
N LEU A 98 10.37 5.55 -7.61
CA LEU A 98 10.88 4.68 -8.67
C LEU A 98 10.78 5.40 -10.02
N LYS A 99 11.78 5.22 -10.91
CA LYS A 99 11.75 5.81 -12.26
C LYS A 99 11.44 4.77 -13.34
N SER A 100 11.90 3.54 -13.18
CA SER A 100 11.63 2.44 -14.11
C SER A 100 10.18 1.97 -14.05
N GLY A 101 9.51 1.96 -15.21
CA GLY A 101 8.17 1.39 -15.36
C GLY A 101 8.10 -0.10 -14.97
N ILE A 102 9.15 -0.87 -15.24
CA ILE A 102 9.23 -2.29 -14.87
C ILE A 102 9.28 -2.45 -13.34
N ALA A 103 10.17 -1.70 -12.67
CA ALA A 103 10.27 -1.73 -11.20
C ALA A 103 8.97 -1.26 -10.53
N LYS A 104 8.34 -0.21 -11.08
CA LYS A 104 7.01 0.26 -10.66
C LYS A 104 5.96 -0.84 -10.78
N ASN A 105 5.87 -1.50 -11.92
CA ASN A 105 4.88 -2.56 -12.16
C ASN A 105 5.10 -3.75 -11.23
N TYR A 106 6.35 -4.16 -11.01
CA TYR A 106 6.66 -5.24 -10.08
C TYR A 106 6.27 -4.86 -8.63
N PHE A 107 6.64 -3.67 -8.18
CA PHE A 107 6.32 -3.22 -6.83
C PHE A 107 4.81 -3.06 -6.61
N ILE A 108 4.11 -2.45 -7.57
CA ILE A 108 2.68 -2.15 -7.42
C ILE A 108 1.81 -3.40 -7.41
N GLN A 109 2.17 -4.44 -8.17
CA GLN A 109 1.48 -5.73 -8.11
C GLN A 109 1.60 -6.36 -6.71
N SER A 110 2.77 -6.26 -6.09
CA SER A 110 3.00 -6.74 -4.71
C SER A 110 2.18 -5.92 -3.71
N LEU A 111 2.21 -4.59 -3.81
CA LEU A 111 1.46 -3.70 -2.92
C LEU A 111 -0.06 -3.95 -3.01
N VAL A 112 -0.61 -4.02 -4.22
CA VAL A 112 -2.04 -4.22 -4.43
C VAL A 112 -2.48 -5.62 -3.95
N SER A 113 -1.65 -6.64 -4.17
CA SER A 113 -1.92 -7.98 -3.62
C SER A 113 -1.94 -7.98 -2.09
N GLN A 114 -0.99 -7.30 -1.44
CA GLN A 114 -0.98 -7.15 0.03
C GLN A 114 -2.24 -6.45 0.52
N ILE A 115 -2.66 -5.36 -0.12
CA ILE A 115 -3.89 -4.64 0.22
C ILE A 115 -5.12 -5.55 0.04
N HIS A 116 -5.17 -6.33 -1.05
CA HIS A 116 -6.26 -7.27 -1.27
C HIS A 116 -6.32 -8.35 -0.18
N SER A 117 -5.18 -8.93 0.21
CA SER A 117 -5.12 -9.92 1.29
C SER A 117 -5.45 -9.36 2.67
N LEU A 118 -5.17 -8.08 2.94
CA LEU A 118 -5.62 -7.41 4.18
C LEU A 118 -7.16 -7.37 4.28
N PHE A 119 -7.82 -7.37 3.13
CA PHE A 119 -9.26 -7.20 3.00
C PHE A 119 -9.99 -8.54 2.85
N TYR A 120 -9.35 -9.50 2.21
CA TYR A 120 -9.90 -10.81 1.88
C TYR A 120 -8.82 -11.87 2.17
N PRO A 121 -8.62 -12.22 3.46
CA PRO A 121 -7.68 -13.26 3.86
C PRO A 121 -8.10 -14.65 3.36
#